data_AF-A0A314ZAN1-F1
#
_entry.id   AF-A0A314ZAN1-F1
#
_cell.length_a   1.000
_cell.length_b   1.000
_cell.length_c   1.000
_cell.angle_alpha   90.00
_cell.angle_beta   90.00
_cell.angle_gamma   90.00
#
_symmetry.space_group_name_H-M   'P 1'
#
loop_
_entity.id
_entity.type
_entity.pdbx_description
1 polymer ?
#
loop_
_entity_poly.entity_id
_entity_poly.type
_entity_poly.pdbx_seq_one_letter_code
_entity_poly.pdbx_strand_id
1 'polypeptide(L)'
;MDYRVESSETLRNKCAACYRQFNKIEHLVEHMRTSYHSAHEPTCGICKKHCRSFESLREHLIGPLPKQECRNIFSTRGCKFRLAILDSPYALRVHQDRCQLSGVNAGLLGRFANLGIRDNTENGSTRGTQVVALACKMVGGGSDSSLDLCAKVCLIDEYENIIFQSYVKPLLPVTNYRYETTGIRPEYLRDAMPLRQVEYPQVMIRDTAKYPPLMKTSKLSNSLKYLTQAYLGYDIQTGIQDPYEDCVATMKLYMRMRSQVHKIEAYPLASDPQNRNNFASWRQNELERMSPEQMLEASRSDYYCWCLDSRDM
;
A
#
# COMPACT_ATOMS: atom_id res chain seq x y z
N MET A 1 50.38 26.20 14.62
CA MET A 1 49.02 26.63 14.99
C MET A 1 48.23 26.64 13.70
N ASP A 2 47.67 25.49 13.35
CA ASP A 2 46.98 25.30 12.07
C ASP A 2 45.52 25.70 12.23
N TYR A 3 45.21 26.90 11.76
CA TYR A 3 43.84 27.36 11.58
C TYR A 3 43.19 26.51 10.47
N ARG A 4 42.40 25.51 10.88
CA ARG A 4 41.44 24.85 9.98
C ARG A 4 40.37 25.88 9.61
N VAL A 5 40.46 26.36 8.38
CA VAL A 5 39.40 27.12 7.71
C VAL A 5 38.14 26.24 7.67
N GLU A 6 37.09 26.66 8.38
CA GLU A 6 35.74 26.15 8.20
C GLU A 6 35.36 26.31 6.73
N SER A 7 35.17 25.19 6.03
CA SER A 7 34.69 25.22 4.64
C SER A 7 33.30 25.82 4.62
N SER A 8 33.12 26.89 3.86
CA SER A 8 31.81 27.50 3.63
C SER A 8 30.79 26.45 3.22
N GLU A 9 29.75 26.26 4.03
CA GLU A 9 28.54 25.57 3.57
C GLU A 9 27.98 26.39 2.41
N THR A 10 28.26 25.97 1.18
CA THR A 10 27.54 26.47 0.01
C THR A 10 26.05 26.37 0.33
N LEU A 11 25.31 27.49 0.28
CA LEU A 11 23.86 27.55 0.48
C LEU A 11 23.17 26.64 -0.56
N ARG A 12 23.07 25.35 -0.25
CA ARG A 12 22.43 24.35 -1.12
C ARG A 12 20.93 24.47 -0.93
N ASN A 13 20.20 24.50 -2.05
CA ASN A 13 18.75 24.57 -2.07
C ASN A 13 18.21 23.21 -1.60
N LYS A 14 17.60 23.16 -0.41
CA LYS A 14 17.16 21.91 0.22
C LYS A 14 15.64 21.80 0.17
N CYS A 15 15.12 20.68 -0.29
CA CYS A 15 13.69 20.38 -0.22
C CYS A 15 13.22 20.23 1.24
N ALA A 16 12.16 20.94 1.62
CA ALA A 16 11.61 20.90 2.97
C ALA A 16 10.98 19.54 3.35
N ALA A 17 10.51 18.76 2.36
CA ALA A 17 9.85 17.47 2.60
C ALA A 17 10.82 16.30 2.64
N CYS A 18 11.63 16.10 1.60
CA CYS A 18 12.49 14.93 1.45
C CYS A 18 13.97 15.18 1.76
N TYR A 19 14.34 16.43 2.03
CA TYR A 19 15.70 16.87 2.37
C TYR A 19 16.77 16.65 1.28
N ARG A 20 16.35 16.38 0.03
CA ARG A 20 17.26 16.41 -1.13
C ARG A 20 17.86 17.81 -1.30
N GLN A 21 19.14 17.87 -1.64
CA GLN A 21 19.88 19.10 -1.86
C GLN A 21 20.15 19.31 -3.35
N PHE A 22 20.05 20.55 -3.80
CA PHE A 22 20.25 20.96 -5.17
C PHE A 22 21.22 22.14 -5.24
N ASN A 23 22.12 22.11 -6.22
CA ASN A 23 23.07 23.20 -6.44
C ASN A 23 22.39 24.48 -6.95
N LYS A 24 21.24 24.34 -7.61
CA LYS A 24 20.47 25.44 -8.20
C LYS A 24 19.01 25.38 -7.77
N ILE A 25 18.39 26.55 -7.59
CA ILE A 25 16.98 26.67 -7.21
C ILE A 25 16.05 26.13 -8.30
N GLU A 26 16.40 26.30 -9.57
CA GLU A 26 15.66 25.77 -10.73
C GLU A 26 15.44 24.24 -10.64
N HIS A 27 16.44 23.50 -10.17
CA HIS A 27 16.35 22.05 -9.97
C HIS A 27 15.51 21.67 -8.75
N LEU A 28 15.52 22.50 -7.69
CA LEU A 28 14.63 22.30 -6.55
C LEU A 28 13.18 22.50 -6.96
N VAL A 29 12.89 23.56 -7.72
CA VAL A 29 11.54 23.83 -8.25
C VAL A 29 11.09 22.65 -9.11
N GLU A 30 11.91 22.17 -10.03
CA GLU A 30 11.56 21.02 -10.88
C GLU A 30 11.35 19.72 -10.09
N HIS A 31 12.14 19.51 -9.04
CA HIS A 31 11.91 18.42 -8.10
C HIS A 31 10.53 18.54 -7.41
N MET A 32 10.16 19.73 -6.94
CA MET A 32 8.86 19.96 -6.30
C MET A 32 7.69 19.72 -7.28
N ARG A 33 7.84 20.09 -8.56
CA ARG A 33 6.82 19.84 -9.61
C ARG A 33 6.51 18.36 -9.81
N THR A 34 7.50 17.51 -9.69
CA THR A 34 7.42 16.09 -10.08
C THR A 34 7.27 15.15 -8.89
N SER A 35 7.46 15.66 -7.66
CA SER A 35 7.45 14.83 -6.45
C SER A 35 6.14 14.87 -5.68
N TYR A 36 5.30 15.90 -5.87
CA TYR A 36 3.95 15.99 -5.29
C TYR A 36 3.92 15.74 -3.78
N HIS A 37 4.86 16.37 -3.07
CA HIS A 37 5.01 16.15 -1.65
C HIS A 37 3.74 16.54 -0.89
N SER A 38 3.34 15.70 0.06
CA SER A 38 2.08 15.93 0.79
C SER A 38 2.07 15.24 2.15
N ALA A 39 1.14 15.69 3.01
CA ALA A 39 0.92 15.08 4.33
C ALA A 39 0.48 13.60 4.26
N HIS A 40 0.11 13.10 3.08
CA HIS A 40 -0.28 11.72 2.87
C HIS A 40 0.89 10.79 2.52
N GLU A 41 2.08 11.32 2.24
CA GLU A 41 3.27 10.50 1.99
C GLU A 41 3.74 9.78 3.27
N PRO A 42 4.22 8.52 3.15
CA PRO A 42 4.91 7.84 4.23
C PRO A 42 6.03 8.70 4.83
N THR A 43 5.92 9.04 6.11
CA THR A 43 6.84 10.00 6.75
C THR A 43 7.59 9.36 7.91
N CYS A 44 8.89 9.63 8.01
CA CYS A 44 9.69 9.14 9.13
C CYS A 44 9.26 9.81 10.44
N GLY A 45 8.83 9.01 11.42
CA GLY A 45 8.42 9.53 12.73
C GLY A 45 9.49 10.30 13.49
N ILE A 46 10.77 10.08 13.18
CA ILE A 46 11.96 10.64 13.84
C ILE A 46 12.40 11.94 13.17
N CYS A 47 12.83 11.87 11.91
CA CYS A 47 13.38 13.03 11.21
C CYS A 47 12.35 13.79 10.37
N LYS A 48 11.09 13.33 10.29
CA LYS A 48 10.00 13.92 9.48
C LYS A 48 10.25 13.97 7.98
N LYS A 49 11.23 13.21 7.48
CA LYS A 49 11.46 13.04 6.05
C LYS A 49 10.27 12.34 5.39
N HIS A 50 9.74 12.97 4.35
CA HIS A 50 8.73 12.40 3.47
C HIS A 50 9.39 11.38 2.52
N CYS A 51 8.77 10.22 2.40
CA CYS A 51 9.22 9.12 1.58
C CYS A 51 8.14 8.79 0.55
N ARG A 52 8.54 8.60 -0.71
CA ARG A 52 7.61 8.31 -1.81
C ARG A 52 6.81 7.02 -1.60
N SER A 53 7.40 6.04 -0.91
CA SER A 53 6.78 4.73 -0.64
C SER A 53 7.14 4.22 0.75
N PHE A 54 6.36 3.27 1.25
CA PHE A 54 6.69 2.57 2.49
C PHE A 54 7.98 1.76 2.38
N GLU A 55 8.35 1.31 1.19
CA GLU A 55 9.65 0.68 0.93
C GLU A 55 10.78 1.70 1.17
N SER A 56 10.66 2.91 0.61
CA SER A 56 11.64 3.98 0.84
C SER A 56 11.76 4.36 2.32
N LEU A 57 10.63 4.37 3.05
CA LEU A 57 10.61 4.61 4.49
C LEU A 57 11.27 3.46 5.26
N ARG A 58 11.00 2.22 4.87
CA ARG A 58 11.61 1.02 5.46
C ARG A 58 13.12 1.06 5.27
N GLU A 59 13.60 1.32 4.06
CA GLU A 59 15.04 1.43 3.78
C GLU A 59 15.70 2.57 4.58
N HIS A 60 14.99 3.68 4.77
CA HIS A 60 15.47 4.79 5.60
C HIS A 60 15.63 4.43 7.09
N LEU A 61 14.81 3.53 7.61
CA LEU A 61 14.78 3.16 9.03
C LEU A 61 15.64 1.93 9.35
N ILE A 62 15.56 0.91 8.51
CA ILE A 62 16.16 -0.42 8.73
C ILE A 62 16.93 -0.97 7.52
N GLY A 63 17.06 -0.20 6.44
CA GLY A 63 17.83 -0.60 5.26
C GLY A 63 19.34 -0.58 5.46
N PRO A 64 20.13 -0.64 4.39
CA PRO A 64 21.59 -0.70 4.46
C PRO A 64 22.22 0.65 4.83
N LEU A 65 21.58 1.77 4.45
CA LEU A 65 22.12 3.13 4.62
C LEU A 65 21.13 4.07 5.35
N PRO A 66 20.65 3.73 6.57
CA PRO A 66 19.77 4.60 7.33
C PRO A 66 20.57 5.75 7.95
N LYS A 67 19.91 6.89 8.21
CA LYS A 67 20.53 7.94 9.04
C LYS A 67 20.75 7.36 10.45
N GLN A 68 21.97 7.45 10.99
CA GLN A 68 22.35 6.75 12.22
C GLN A 68 21.41 7.06 13.40
N GLU A 69 21.04 8.33 13.59
CA GLU A 69 20.07 8.74 14.62
C GLU A 69 18.72 8.05 14.45
N CYS A 70 18.22 7.97 13.21
CA CYS A 70 16.93 7.34 12.93
C CYS A 70 17.00 5.83 13.20
N ARG A 71 18.09 5.18 12.79
CA ARG A 71 18.34 3.76 13.06
C ARG A 71 18.35 3.45 14.56
N ASN A 72 19.08 4.26 15.34
CA ASN A 72 19.24 4.05 16.78
C ASN A 72 17.92 4.23 17.54
N ILE A 73 17.10 5.21 17.16
CA ILE A 73 15.79 5.42 17.77
C ILE A 73 14.82 4.32 17.33
N PHE A 74 14.83 3.95 16.06
CA PHE A 74 13.92 2.92 15.54
C PHE A 74 14.25 1.53 16.10
N SER A 75 15.52 1.20 16.31
CA SER A 75 15.91 -0.11 16.87
C SER A 75 15.40 -0.33 18.30
N THR A 76 15.22 0.75 19.06
CA THR A 76 14.78 0.68 20.47
C THR A 76 13.27 0.83 20.63
N ARG A 77 12.60 1.55 19.72
CA ARG A 77 11.19 1.97 19.88
C ARG A 77 10.28 1.72 18.66
N GLY A 78 10.81 1.20 17.55
CA GLY A 78 10.06 1.05 16.31
C GLY A 78 9.41 -0.33 16.11
N CYS A 79 8.14 -0.39 15.66
CA CYS A 79 7.57 -1.64 15.11
C CYS A 79 7.93 -1.74 13.62
N LYS A 80 8.70 -2.77 13.24
CA LYS A 80 9.12 -3.03 11.84
C LYS A 80 7.96 -3.22 10.85
N PHE A 81 6.82 -3.69 11.32
CA PHE A 81 5.62 -3.89 10.49
C PHE A 81 4.84 -2.59 10.32
N ARG A 82 4.67 -1.84 11.42
CA ARG A 82 3.97 -0.56 11.37
C ARG A 82 4.79 0.59 10.81
N LEU A 83 6.12 0.47 10.82
CA LEU A 83 7.06 1.56 10.51
C LEU A 83 6.79 2.81 11.36
N ALA A 84 6.27 2.59 12.57
CA ALA A 84 5.89 3.61 13.52
C ALA A 84 6.82 3.55 14.74
N ILE A 85 7.06 4.71 15.35
CA ILE A 85 7.80 4.85 16.61
C ILE A 85 6.79 4.90 17.76
N LEU A 86 7.09 4.16 18.81
CA LEU A 86 6.32 4.15 20.05
C LEU A 86 7.03 5.00 21.11
N ASP A 87 6.30 5.38 22.15
CA ASP A 87 6.78 6.34 23.15
C ASP A 87 8.00 5.80 23.92
N SER A 88 8.00 4.50 24.23
CA SER A 88 9.05 3.84 25.00
C SER A 88 9.36 2.41 24.52
N PRO A 89 10.52 1.85 24.89
CA PRO A 89 10.82 0.44 24.65
C PRO A 89 9.83 -0.52 25.35
N TYR A 90 9.26 -0.12 26.49
CA TYR A 90 8.21 -0.88 27.16
C TYR A 90 6.93 -0.93 26.31
N ALA A 91 6.51 0.22 25.78
CA ALA A 91 5.36 0.29 24.86
C ALA A 91 5.60 -0.59 23.62
N LEU A 92 6.83 -0.67 23.10
CA LEU A 92 7.18 -1.59 22.02
C LEU A 92 6.99 -3.05 22.39
N ARG A 93 7.43 -3.49 23.58
CA ARG A 93 7.22 -4.88 24.03
C ARG A 93 5.74 -5.23 24.13
N VAL A 94 4.95 -4.40 24.82
CA VAL A 94 3.49 -4.59 24.94
C VAL A 94 2.81 -4.54 23.56
N HIS A 95 3.29 -3.66 22.69
CA HIS A 95 2.80 -3.57 21.32
C HIS A 95 3.13 -4.82 20.52
N GLN A 96 4.31 -5.43 20.63
CA GLN A 96 4.72 -6.58 19.82
C GLN A 96 3.77 -7.78 19.95
N ASP A 97 3.20 -7.99 21.12
CA ASP A 97 2.21 -9.04 21.38
C ASP A 97 0.90 -8.82 20.60
N ARG A 98 0.59 -7.56 20.26
CA ARG A 98 -0.62 -7.11 19.54
C ARG A 98 -0.35 -6.54 18.14
N CYS A 99 0.90 -6.21 17.79
CA CYS A 99 1.36 -5.59 16.52
C CYS A 99 1.27 -6.62 15.40
N GLN A 100 1.41 -7.90 15.76
CA GLN A 100 1.00 -9.01 14.93
C GLN A 100 -0.50 -8.88 14.71
N LEU A 101 -0.93 -8.49 13.52
CA LEU A 101 -2.28 -8.72 13.05
C LEU A 101 -2.51 -10.24 13.04
N SER A 102 -2.79 -10.82 14.22
CA SER A 102 -3.01 -12.23 14.55
C SER A 102 -2.45 -13.26 13.55
N GLY A 103 -1.12 -13.37 13.46
CA GLY A 103 -0.47 -14.38 12.61
C GLY A 103 -0.78 -15.82 13.01
N VAL A 104 -1.31 -16.04 14.22
CA VAL A 104 -1.62 -17.39 14.74
C VAL A 104 -3.03 -17.85 14.31
N ASN A 105 -3.96 -16.94 14.01
CA ASN A 105 -5.35 -17.30 13.69
C ASN A 105 -5.73 -17.17 12.20
N ALA A 106 -4.95 -16.48 11.37
CA ALA A 106 -5.27 -16.30 9.95
C ALA A 106 -5.36 -17.62 9.16
N GLY A 107 -4.52 -18.61 9.51
CA GLY A 107 -4.53 -19.93 8.87
C GLY A 107 -5.49 -20.94 9.50
N LEU A 108 -5.92 -20.74 10.75
CA LEU A 108 -6.80 -21.66 11.48
C LEU A 108 -8.28 -21.33 11.24
N LEU A 109 -8.68 -20.05 11.29
CA LEU A 109 -10.08 -19.66 11.01
C LEU A 109 -10.49 -19.96 9.56
N GLY A 110 -9.60 -19.76 8.58
CA GLY A 110 -9.86 -20.14 7.18
C GLY A 110 -10.07 -21.64 6.97
N ARG A 111 -9.47 -22.50 7.82
CA ARG A 111 -9.72 -23.94 7.81
C ARG A 111 -11.06 -24.32 8.45
N PHE A 112 -11.51 -23.58 9.46
CA PHE A 112 -12.83 -23.79 10.08
C PHE A 112 -13.99 -23.23 9.24
N ALA A 113 -13.77 -22.17 8.46
CA ALA A 113 -14.77 -21.66 7.52
C ALA A 113 -15.15 -22.69 6.44
N ASN A 114 -14.21 -23.55 6.02
CA ASN A 114 -14.46 -24.66 5.09
C ASN A 114 -15.26 -25.82 5.71
N LEU A 115 -15.51 -25.82 7.02
CA LEU A 115 -16.24 -26.89 7.73
C LEU A 115 -17.70 -26.52 8.06
N GLY A 116 -18.19 -25.35 7.64
CA GLY A 116 -19.62 -25.00 7.69
C GLY A 116 -20.22 -24.84 9.10
N ILE A 117 -19.41 -24.66 10.14
CA ILE A 117 -19.90 -24.42 11.50
C ILE A 117 -19.99 -22.90 11.73
N ARG A 118 -21.21 -22.36 11.72
CA ARG A 118 -21.50 -21.01 12.25
C ARG A 118 -22.61 -21.11 13.27
N ASP A 119 -22.32 -20.57 14.45
CA ASP A 119 -23.30 -20.25 15.48
C ASP A 119 -24.04 -18.98 15.04
N ASN A 120 -25.36 -19.06 14.98
CA ASN A 120 -26.23 -17.96 14.57
C ASN A 120 -26.39 -17.01 15.76
N THR A 121 -25.68 -15.88 15.73
CA THR A 121 -26.10 -14.73 16.53
C THR A 121 -26.02 -13.50 15.63
N GLU A 122 -27.13 -13.24 14.94
CA GLU A 122 -27.41 -11.94 14.37
C GLU A 122 -27.50 -10.91 15.50
N ASN A 123 -26.79 -9.81 15.36
CA ASN A 123 -27.20 -8.54 15.94
C ASN A 123 -26.88 -7.44 14.95
N GLY A 124 -27.92 -6.70 14.56
CA GLY A 124 -27.84 -5.61 13.61
C GLY A 124 -27.09 -4.39 14.15
N SER A 125 -26.96 -3.41 13.25
CA SER A 125 -26.46 -2.03 13.44
C SER A 125 -25.02 -1.78 12.98
N THR A 126 -24.89 -1.41 11.70
CA THR A 126 -24.46 -0.07 11.20
C THR A 126 -24.14 -0.25 9.71
N ARG A 127 -24.85 0.45 8.81
CA ARG A 127 -24.49 0.48 7.37
C ARG A 127 -23.24 1.33 7.19
N GLY A 128 -22.08 0.82 7.63
CA GLY A 128 -20.78 1.36 7.26
C GLY A 128 -20.49 1.09 5.78
N THR A 129 -19.50 1.78 5.22
CA THR A 129 -18.99 1.50 3.88
C THR A 129 -18.52 0.05 3.79
N GLN A 130 -19.27 -0.77 3.06
CA GLN A 130 -18.98 -2.18 2.89
C GLN A 130 -17.85 -2.33 1.87
N VAL A 131 -16.61 -2.43 2.36
CA VAL A 131 -15.46 -2.77 1.52
C VAL A 131 -15.39 -4.29 1.40
N VAL A 132 -15.12 -4.76 0.18
CA VAL A 132 -14.92 -6.19 -0.12
C VAL A 132 -13.56 -6.38 -0.77
N ALA A 133 -12.89 -7.49 -0.46
CA ALA A 133 -11.69 -7.91 -1.19
C ALA A 133 -12.06 -9.01 -2.17
N LEU A 134 -11.57 -8.86 -3.41
CA LEU A 134 -11.77 -9.78 -4.51
C LEU A 134 -10.42 -10.31 -4.95
N ALA A 135 -10.31 -11.63 -5.07
CA ALA A 135 -9.18 -12.28 -5.72
C ALA A 135 -9.66 -13.42 -6.62
N CYS A 136 -8.91 -13.64 -7.69
CA CYS A 136 -9.22 -14.64 -8.69
C CYS A 136 -8.02 -15.56 -8.89
N LYS A 137 -8.29 -16.83 -9.11
CA LYS A 137 -7.31 -17.80 -9.57
C LYS A 137 -7.44 -18.01 -11.07
N MET A 138 -6.31 -17.87 -11.75
CA MET A 138 -6.23 -17.93 -13.19
C MET A 138 -5.59 -19.24 -13.66
N VAL A 139 -6.12 -19.80 -14.74
CA VAL A 139 -5.55 -20.90 -15.53
C VAL A 139 -5.09 -20.36 -16.89
N GLY A 140 -4.20 -21.07 -17.57
CA GLY A 140 -3.70 -20.73 -18.89
C GLY A 140 -4.66 -21.12 -20.01
N GLY A 141 -4.85 -20.19 -20.94
CA GLY A 141 -5.56 -20.38 -22.20
C GLY A 141 -4.76 -19.90 -23.41
N GLY A 142 -5.33 -20.08 -24.60
CA GLY A 142 -4.65 -19.76 -25.86
C GLY A 142 -3.68 -20.85 -26.29
N SER A 143 -3.20 -20.77 -27.54
CA SER A 143 -2.34 -21.78 -28.17
C SER A 143 -1.02 -22.03 -27.42
N ASP A 144 -0.52 -21.01 -26.73
CA ASP A 144 0.74 -21.02 -25.98
C ASP A 144 0.52 -20.98 -24.44
N SER A 145 -0.73 -21.09 -23.97
CA SER A 145 -1.09 -20.96 -22.55
C SER A 145 -0.76 -19.62 -21.89
N SER A 146 -0.48 -18.57 -22.68
CA SER A 146 -0.10 -17.23 -22.18
C SER A 146 -1.28 -16.41 -21.64
N LEU A 147 -2.50 -16.75 -22.04
CA LEU A 147 -3.69 -16.01 -21.61
C LEU A 147 -4.09 -16.42 -20.20
N ASP A 148 -4.26 -15.46 -19.31
CA ASP A 148 -4.84 -15.68 -17.98
C ASP A 148 -6.37 -15.73 -18.07
N LEU A 149 -6.94 -16.90 -17.77
CA LEU A 149 -8.37 -17.12 -17.72
C LEU A 149 -8.84 -17.36 -16.28
N CYS A 150 -9.83 -16.60 -15.82
CA CYS A 150 -10.38 -16.81 -14.48
C CYS A 150 -11.09 -18.15 -14.36
N ALA A 151 -10.75 -18.91 -13.31
CA ALA A 151 -11.29 -20.25 -13.04
C ALA A 151 -11.81 -20.42 -11.61
N LYS A 152 -11.39 -19.58 -10.66
CA LYS A 152 -11.93 -19.54 -9.29
C LYS A 152 -11.96 -18.09 -8.81
N VAL A 153 -13.02 -17.68 -8.13
CA VAL A 153 -13.15 -16.34 -7.54
C VAL A 153 -13.45 -16.46 -6.05
N CYS A 154 -12.91 -15.54 -5.27
CA CYS A 154 -13.23 -15.36 -3.86
C CYS A 154 -13.53 -13.89 -3.59
N LEU A 155 -14.55 -13.64 -2.78
CA LEU A 155 -14.98 -12.34 -2.31
C LEU A 155 -15.20 -12.44 -0.80
N ILE A 156 -14.54 -11.58 -0.04
CA ILE A 156 -14.67 -11.52 1.42
C ILE A 156 -15.08 -10.11 1.88
N ASP A 157 -15.69 -10.02 3.05
CA ASP A 157 -15.90 -8.76 3.76
C ASP A 157 -14.67 -8.31 4.55
N GLU A 158 -14.77 -7.16 5.23
CA GLU A 158 -13.70 -6.62 6.08
C GLU A 158 -13.35 -7.46 7.32
N TYR A 159 -14.23 -8.39 7.69
CA TYR A 159 -14.08 -9.28 8.84
C TYR A 159 -13.53 -10.66 8.45
N GLU A 160 -13.03 -10.79 7.21
CA GLU A 160 -12.49 -12.05 6.66
C GLU A 160 -13.57 -13.11 6.40
N ASN A 161 -14.85 -12.75 6.40
CA ASN A 161 -15.93 -13.69 6.08
C ASN A 161 -16.10 -13.82 4.57
N ILE A 162 -16.24 -15.06 4.09
CA ILE A 162 -16.52 -15.34 2.69
C ILE A 162 -17.96 -14.89 2.37
N ILE A 163 -18.07 -13.90 1.50
CA ILE A 163 -19.35 -13.48 0.90
C ILE A 163 -19.68 -14.40 -0.27
N PHE A 164 -18.66 -14.67 -1.10
CA PHE A 164 -18.83 -15.45 -2.31
C PHE A 164 -17.55 -16.19 -2.67
N GLN A 165 -17.66 -17.48 -2.96
CA GLN A 165 -16.56 -18.26 -3.50
C GLN A 165 -17.11 -19.31 -4.45
N SER A 166 -16.60 -19.35 -5.67
CA SER A 166 -17.03 -20.33 -6.67
C SER A 166 -15.94 -20.58 -7.70
N TYR A 167 -15.98 -21.78 -8.30
CA TYR A 167 -15.36 -22.00 -9.59
C TYR A 167 -16.15 -21.26 -10.66
N VAL A 168 -15.46 -20.77 -11.68
CA VAL A 168 -16.06 -20.03 -12.79
C VAL A 168 -15.60 -20.69 -14.08
N LYS A 169 -16.53 -20.85 -15.03
CA LYS A 169 -16.25 -21.38 -16.36
C LYS A 169 -15.42 -20.37 -17.15
N PRO A 170 -14.18 -20.70 -17.53
CA PRO A 170 -13.33 -19.83 -18.34
C PRO A 170 -13.98 -19.47 -19.68
N LEU A 171 -13.73 -18.24 -20.16
CA LEU A 171 -14.30 -17.74 -21.43
C LEU A 171 -13.74 -18.47 -22.66
N LEU A 172 -12.56 -19.07 -22.54
CA LEU A 172 -11.87 -19.82 -23.59
C LEU A 172 -11.48 -21.22 -23.07
N PRO A 173 -11.22 -22.19 -23.97
CA PRO A 173 -10.70 -23.50 -23.56
C PRO A 173 -9.39 -23.37 -22.76
N VAL A 174 -9.32 -24.10 -21.66
CA VAL A 174 -8.13 -24.16 -20.80
C VAL A 174 -7.08 -25.06 -21.45
N THR A 175 -5.89 -24.52 -21.67
CA THR A 175 -4.74 -25.26 -22.22
C THR A 175 -3.72 -25.62 -21.14
N ASN A 176 -3.70 -24.90 -20.02
CA ASN A 176 -2.84 -25.21 -18.90
C ASN A 176 -3.51 -24.88 -17.55
N TYR A 177 -3.79 -25.88 -16.73
CA TYR A 177 -4.45 -25.68 -15.43
C TYR A 177 -3.52 -25.13 -14.34
N ARG A 178 -2.19 -25.15 -14.56
CA ARG A 178 -1.18 -24.72 -13.58
C ARG A 178 -1.33 -25.44 -12.23
N TYR A 179 -1.55 -26.76 -12.28
CA TYR A 179 -1.96 -27.61 -11.15
C TYR A 179 -1.18 -27.38 -9.85
N GLU A 180 0.14 -27.25 -9.94
CA GLU A 180 1.02 -27.06 -8.78
C GLU A 180 0.70 -25.78 -7.99
N THR A 181 0.19 -24.76 -8.68
CA THR A 181 -0.11 -23.44 -8.10
C THR A 181 -1.60 -23.23 -7.85
N THR A 182 -2.48 -23.79 -8.68
CA THR A 182 -3.93 -23.51 -8.62
C THR A 182 -4.71 -24.62 -7.93
N GLY A 183 -4.24 -25.87 -7.98
CA GLY A 183 -5.00 -27.05 -7.57
C GLY A 183 -6.29 -27.29 -8.38
N ILE A 184 -6.53 -26.53 -9.47
CA ILE A 184 -7.79 -26.59 -10.23
C ILE A 184 -7.74 -27.79 -11.16
N ARG A 185 -8.79 -28.61 -11.12
CA ARG A 185 -8.96 -29.75 -12.01
C ARG A 185 -10.14 -29.55 -12.97
N PRO A 186 -10.12 -30.15 -14.18
CA PRO A 186 -11.19 -30.00 -15.18
C PRO A 186 -12.59 -30.31 -14.63
N GLU A 187 -12.69 -31.30 -13.73
CA GLU A 187 -13.94 -31.70 -13.09
C GLU A 187 -14.60 -30.58 -12.30
N TYR A 188 -13.83 -29.65 -11.71
CA TYR A 188 -14.36 -28.51 -10.97
C TYR A 188 -14.96 -27.44 -11.88
N LEU A 189 -14.62 -27.45 -13.17
CA LEU A 189 -15.06 -26.45 -14.15
C LEU A 189 -16.26 -26.90 -14.99
N ARG A 190 -16.64 -28.20 -14.94
CA ARG A 190 -17.72 -28.75 -15.78
C ARG A 190 -19.06 -28.06 -15.54
N ASP A 191 -19.42 -27.91 -14.27
CA ASP A 191 -20.69 -27.32 -13.82
C ASP A 191 -20.49 -25.92 -13.19
N ALA A 192 -19.34 -25.29 -13.45
CA ALA A 192 -19.02 -23.98 -12.92
C ALA A 192 -19.88 -22.88 -13.53
N MET A 193 -20.17 -21.84 -12.75
CA MET A 193 -20.96 -20.69 -13.20
C MET A 193 -20.27 -19.97 -14.38
N PRO A 194 -21.01 -19.40 -15.34
CA PRO A 194 -20.40 -18.62 -16.41
C PRO A 194 -19.83 -17.30 -15.88
N LEU A 195 -18.67 -16.88 -16.39
CA LEU A 195 -18.11 -15.56 -16.12
C LEU A 195 -18.94 -14.50 -16.85
N ARG A 196 -19.67 -13.66 -16.11
CA ARG A 196 -20.33 -12.46 -16.66
C ARG A 196 -19.39 -11.27 -16.50
N GLN A 197 -19.30 -10.43 -17.53
CA GLN A 197 -18.53 -9.20 -17.47
C GLN A 197 -19.32 -8.16 -16.65
N VAL A 198 -18.69 -7.62 -15.61
CA VAL A 198 -19.21 -6.53 -14.80
C VAL A 198 -18.17 -5.41 -14.83
N GLU A 199 -18.58 -4.21 -15.25
CA GLU A 199 -17.75 -3.02 -15.12
C GLU A 199 -18.00 -2.40 -13.74
N TYR A 200 -16.92 -2.19 -12.98
CA TYR A 200 -16.99 -1.52 -11.68
C TYR A 200 -16.34 -0.14 -11.78
N PRO A 201 -16.95 0.93 -11.21
CA PRO A 201 -16.41 2.28 -11.30
C PRO A 201 -14.95 2.35 -10.81
N GLN A 202 -14.04 2.85 -11.64
CA GLN A 202 -12.61 2.88 -11.33
C GLN A 202 -12.30 3.63 -10.03
N VAL A 203 -13.06 4.68 -9.72
CA VAL A 203 -12.91 5.48 -8.49
C VAL A 203 -13.19 4.69 -7.21
N MET A 204 -13.96 3.60 -7.30
CA MET A 204 -14.30 2.72 -6.18
C MET A 204 -13.30 1.56 -6.04
N ILE A 205 -12.35 1.40 -6.97
CA ILE A 205 -11.35 0.34 -6.92
C ILE A 205 -10.16 0.79 -6.06
N ARG A 206 -9.72 -0.11 -5.19
CA ARG A 206 -8.52 0.04 -4.36
C ARG A 206 -7.53 -1.04 -4.78
N ASP A 207 -6.63 -0.70 -5.69
CA ASP A 207 -5.67 -1.64 -6.28
C ASP A 207 -4.30 -1.51 -5.56
N THR A 208 -3.92 -2.53 -4.79
CA THR A 208 -2.64 -2.58 -4.08
C THR A 208 -1.42 -2.55 -5.00
N ALA A 209 -1.56 -2.98 -6.27
CA ALA A 209 -0.46 -2.97 -7.23
C ALA A 209 -0.22 -1.57 -7.84
N LYS A 210 -1.24 -0.70 -7.80
CA LYS A 210 -1.19 0.67 -8.33
C LYS A 210 -1.15 1.76 -7.26
N TYR A 211 -1.33 1.40 -5.98
CA TYR A 211 -1.32 2.36 -4.89
C TYR A 211 0.11 2.86 -4.61
N PRO A 212 0.44 4.14 -4.88
CA PRO A 212 1.84 4.60 -4.88
C PRO A 212 2.62 4.32 -3.58
N PRO A 213 2.03 4.43 -2.38
CA PRO A 213 2.72 4.06 -1.14
C PRO A 213 3.19 2.60 -1.06
N LEU A 214 2.54 1.69 -1.79
CA LEU A 214 2.87 0.26 -1.84
C LEU A 214 3.74 -0.13 -3.05
N MET A 215 3.93 0.78 -4.01
CA MET A 215 4.72 0.53 -5.21
C MET A 215 6.22 0.63 -4.94
N LYS A 216 7.01 0.04 -5.85
CA LYS A 216 8.46 0.21 -5.88
C LYS A 216 8.81 1.64 -6.26
N THR A 217 10.01 2.07 -5.88
CA THR A 217 10.55 3.39 -6.29
C THR A 217 10.61 3.57 -7.81
N SER A 218 10.76 2.47 -8.56
CA SER A 218 10.70 2.42 -10.03
C SER A 218 9.31 2.57 -10.63
N LYS A 219 8.27 2.76 -9.80
CA LYS A 219 6.85 2.72 -10.19
C LYS A 219 6.37 1.37 -10.74
N LEU A 220 7.11 0.29 -10.48
CA LEU A 220 6.64 -1.06 -10.71
C LEU A 220 5.86 -1.56 -9.50
N SER A 221 4.93 -2.49 -9.72
CA SER A 221 4.21 -3.14 -8.64
C SER A 221 5.12 -4.05 -7.82
N ASN A 222 4.78 -4.18 -6.53
CA ASN A 222 5.29 -5.26 -5.69
C ASN A 222 4.38 -6.48 -5.82
N SER A 223 4.92 -7.68 -5.62
CA SER A 223 4.09 -8.88 -5.51
C SER A 223 3.30 -8.85 -4.20
N LEU A 224 2.09 -9.42 -4.19
CA LEU A 224 1.30 -9.54 -2.97
C LEU A 224 2.06 -10.32 -1.89
N LYS A 225 2.80 -11.36 -2.28
CA LYS A 225 3.69 -12.12 -1.40
C LYS A 225 4.72 -11.24 -0.70
N TYR A 226 5.40 -10.35 -1.43
CA TYR A 226 6.36 -9.42 -0.84
C TYR A 226 5.67 -8.43 0.10
N LEU A 227 4.55 -7.83 -0.32
CA LEU A 227 3.83 -6.84 0.50
C LEU A 227 3.34 -7.46 1.81
N THR A 228 2.81 -8.68 1.76
CA THR A 228 2.33 -9.43 2.91
C THR A 228 3.47 -9.72 3.87
N GLN A 229 4.59 -10.22 3.37
CA GLN A 229 5.75 -10.49 4.22
C GLN A 229 6.35 -9.21 4.82
N ALA A 230 6.48 -8.14 4.04
CA ALA A 230 7.11 -6.89 4.47
C ALA A 230 6.27 -6.12 5.52
N TYR A 231 4.95 -6.09 5.33
CA TYR A 231 4.05 -5.21 6.09
C TYR A 231 3.09 -5.93 7.04
N LEU A 232 2.81 -7.22 6.82
CA LEU A 232 1.95 -8.04 7.68
C LEU A 232 2.74 -9.12 8.43
N GLY A 233 3.87 -9.56 7.89
CA GLY A 233 4.82 -10.43 8.59
C GLY A 233 4.55 -11.93 8.52
N TYR A 234 3.78 -12.36 7.53
CA TYR A 234 3.54 -13.77 7.24
C TYR A 234 3.69 -14.05 5.74
N ASP A 235 3.97 -15.30 5.41
CA ASP A 235 4.05 -15.78 4.04
C ASP A 235 2.68 -16.23 3.54
N ILE A 236 2.41 -15.95 2.27
CA ILE A 236 1.27 -16.47 1.52
C ILE A 236 1.75 -17.22 0.30
N GLN A 237 0.82 -17.90 -0.38
CA GLN A 237 1.09 -18.57 -1.65
C GLN A 237 2.14 -19.68 -1.52
N THR A 238 2.13 -20.38 -0.38
CA THR A 238 2.97 -21.56 -0.13
C THR A 238 2.24 -22.81 -0.60
N GLY A 239 2.71 -23.43 -1.68
CA GLY A 239 2.05 -24.59 -2.29
C GLY A 239 0.86 -24.18 -3.16
N ILE A 240 -0.27 -24.91 -3.03
CA ILE A 240 -1.51 -24.59 -3.76
C ILE A 240 -2.07 -23.28 -3.21
N GLN A 241 -2.27 -22.32 -4.10
CA GLN A 241 -2.64 -20.96 -3.76
C GLN A 241 -4.16 -20.82 -3.83
N ASP A 242 -4.80 -20.54 -2.70
CA ASP A 242 -6.23 -20.28 -2.63
C ASP A 242 -6.52 -18.78 -2.72
N PRO A 243 -7.45 -18.33 -3.59
CA PRO A 243 -7.81 -16.90 -3.67
C PRO A 243 -8.33 -16.31 -2.35
N TYR A 244 -8.83 -17.10 -1.40
CA TYR A 244 -9.19 -16.62 -0.07
C TYR A 244 -7.98 -16.02 0.67
N GLU A 245 -6.83 -16.68 0.62
CA GLU A 245 -5.60 -16.19 1.26
C GLU A 245 -5.17 -14.84 0.68
N ASP A 246 -5.25 -14.71 -0.65
CA ASP A 246 -4.96 -13.47 -1.37
C ASP A 246 -5.95 -12.35 -1.01
N CYS A 247 -7.24 -12.68 -0.84
CA CYS A 247 -8.26 -11.73 -0.38
C CYS A 247 -7.95 -11.21 1.02
N VAL A 248 -7.66 -12.10 1.97
CA VAL A 248 -7.35 -11.74 3.36
C VAL A 248 -6.10 -10.87 3.43
N ALA A 249 -5.05 -11.24 2.70
CA ALA A 249 -3.83 -10.43 2.64
C ALA A 249 -4.08 -9.03 2.05
N THR A 250 -4.83 -8.96 0.94
CA THR A 250 -5.19 -7.70 0.30
C THR A 250 -6.04 -6.82 1.22
N MET A 251 -7.04 -7.41 1.90
CA MET A 251 -7.88 -6.71 2.86
C MET A 251 -7.05 -6.16 4.03
N LYS A 252 -6.14 -6.95 4.60
CA LYS A 252 -5.25 -6.50 5.68
C LYS A 252 -4.32 -5.36 5.26
N LEU A 253 -3.78 -5.42 4.04
CA LEU A 253 -2.99 -4.32 3.47
C LEU A 253 -3.86 -3.06 3.31
N TYR A 254 -5.06 -3.19 2.75
CA TYR A 254 -5.99 -2.09 2.60
C TYR A 254 -6.34 -1.44 3.94
N MET A 255 -6.76 -2.23 4.93
CA MET A 255 -7.10 -1.76 6.28
C MET A 255 -5.93 -1.05 6.96
N ARG A 256 -4.71 -1.54 6.73
CA ARG A 256 -3.49 -0.89 7.20
C ARG A 256 -3.26 0.49 6.58
N MET A 257 -3.52 0.65 5.29
CA MET A 257 -3.39 1.95 4.61
C MET A 257 -4.55 2.88 4.97
N ARG A 258 -5.76 2.33 5.14
CA ARG A 258 -6.95 3.06 5.60
C ARG A 258 -6.77 3.63 7.00
N SER A 259 -6.08 2.92 7.89
CA SER A 259 -5.82 3.37 9.27
C SER A 259 -4.65 4.34 9.44
N GLN A 260 -4.05 4.86 8.35
CA GLN A 260 -3.00 5.88 8.47
C GLN A 260 -3.57 7.20 8.99
N VAL A 261 -2.87 7.82 9.94
CA VAL A 261 -3.27 9.10 10.53
C VAL A 261 -2.57 10.24 9.78
N HIS A 262 -3.32 10.94 8.92
CA HIS A 262 -2.83 12.10 8.17
C HIS A 262 -3.64 13.36 8.53
N LYS A 263 -3.02 14.54 8.40
CA LYS A 263 -3.72 15.83 8.57
C LYS A 263 -4.77 16.00 7.47
N ILE A 264 -6.00 16.34 7.87
CA ILE A 264 -7.23 16.19 7.06
C ILE A 264 -7.40 17.28 5.99
N GLU A 265 -6.86 18.48 6.25
CA GLU A 265 -7.08 19.72 5.48
C GLU A 265 -6.41 19.76 4.09
N ALA A 266 -5.75 18.67 3.66
CA ALA A 266 -5.00 18.58 2.41
C ALA A 266 -5.70 17.74 1.31
N TYR A 267 -7.04 17.69 1.30
CA TYR A 267 -7.79 16.82 0.38
C TYR A 267 -7.72 17.16 -1.12
N PRO A 268 -7.48 18.41 -1.59
CA PRO A 268 -7.56 18.60 -3.02
C PRO A 268 -6.29 18.05 -3.68
N LEU A 269 -6.46 17.12 -4.62
CA LEU A 269 -5.38 16.49 -5.37
C LEU A 269 -4.66 17.52 -6.23
N ALA A 270 -3.42 17.24 -6.62
CA ALA A 270 -2.69 18.09 -7.55
C ALA A 270 -3.41 18.24 -8.90
N SER A 271 -4.23 17.26 -9.28
CA SER A 271 -5.06 17.27 -10.49
C SER A 271 -6.31 18.15 -10.39
N ASP A 272 -6.71 18.57 -9.19
CA ASP A 272 -7.96 19.31 -9.01
C ASP A 272 -7.86 20.71 -9.64
N PRO A 273 -8.98 21.25 -10.18
CA PRO A 273 -8.95 22.54 -10.90
C PRO A 273 -8.31 23.69 -10.12
N GLN A 274 -8.48 23.69 -8.79
CA GLN A 274 -7.96 24.70 -7.88
C GLN A 274 -6.43 24.62 -7.71
N ASN A 275 -5.85 23.42 -7.84
CA ASN A 275 -4.43 23.15 -7.59
C ASN A 275 -3.60 22.95 -8.85
N ARG A 276 -4.23 22.73 -10.01
CA ARG A 276 -3.56 22.43 -11.28
C ARG A 276 -2.50 23.47 -11.65
N ASN A 277 -2.66 24.71 -11.18
CA ASN A 277 -1.75 25.82 -11.43
C ASN A 277 -0.74 26.09 -10.29
N ASN A 278 -0.70 25.28 -9.22
CA ASN A 278 0.22 25.50 -8.10
C ASN A 278 1.69 25.44 -8.55
N PHE A 279 2.00 24.56 -9.50
CA PHE A 279 3.36 24.32 -10.00
C PHE A 279 3.48 24.52 -11.53
N ALA A 280 2.57 25.29 -12.14
CA ALA A 280 2.59 25.52 -13.57
C ALA A 280 3.91 26.16 -14.04
N SER A 281 4.34 25.80 -15.26
CA SER A 281 5.62 26.24 -15.82
C SER A 281 5.75 27.76 -15.91
N TRP A 282 4.66 28.47 -16.21
CA TRP A 282 4.64 29.94 -16.30
C TRP A 282 4.88 30.64 -14.95
N ARG A 283 4.77 29.94 -13.81
CA ARG A 283 5.10 30.45 -12.47
C ARG A 283 6.56 30.25 -12.06
N GLN A 284 7.46 29.87 -12.98
CA GLN A 284 8.88 29.59 -12.68
C GLN A 284 9.54 30.69 -11.82
N ASN A 285 9.47 31.95 -12.27
CA ASN A 285 10.10 33.08 -11.56
C ASN A 285 9.53 33.33 -10.16
N GLU A 286 8.24 33.02 -9.95
CA GLU A 286 7.60 33.13 -8.64
C GLU A 286 8.07 32.00 -7.73
N LEU A 287 8.06 30.75 -8.23
CA LEU A 287 8.50 29.56 -7.50
C LEU A 287 9.97 29.65 -7.09
N GLU A 288 10.85 30.19 -7.93
CA GLU A 288 12.26 30.40 -7.59
C GLU A 288 12.49 31.43 -6.48
N ARG A 289 11.51 32.30 -6.21
CA ARG A 289 11.55 33.28 -5.12
C ARG A 289 10.91 32.77 -3.83
N MET A 290 10.15 31.67 -3.90
CA MET A 290 9.51 31.05 -2.75
C MET A 290 10.52 30.29 -1.89
N SER A 291 10.28 30.23 -0.58
CA SER A 291 11.03 29.35 0.30
C SER A 291 10.65 27.87 0.07
N PRO A 292 11.53 26.91 0.40
CA PRO A 292 11.19 25.48 0.32
C PRO A 292 9.93 25.08 1.09
N GLU A 293 9.67 25.74 2.23
CA GLU A 293 8.48 25.53 3.06
C GLU A 293 7.22 26.04 2.37
N GLN A 294 7.30 27.21 1.72
CA GLN A 294 6.18 27.75 0.93
C GLN A 294 5.87 26.86 -0.28
N MET A 295 6.89 26.31 -0.94
CA MET A 295 6.68 25.33 -2.01
C MET A 295 6.02 24.07 -1.49
N LEU A 296 6.45 23.57 -0.32
CA LEU A 296 5.82 22.39 0.29
C LEU A 296 4.36 22.65 0.64
N GLU A 297 4.04 23.81 1.20
CA GLU A 297 2.67 24.22 1.54
C GLU A 297 1.77 24.35 0.30
N ALA A 298 2.33 24.71 -0.87
CA ALA A 298 1.62 24.72 -2.14
C ALA A 298 1.47 23.32 -2.78
N SER A 299 2.27 22.33 -2.34
CA SER A 299 2.29 20.99 -2.92
C SER A 299 1.13 20.14 -2.44
N ARG A 300 0.63 19.28 -3.33
CA ARG A 300 -0.55 18.44 -3.12
C ARG A 300 -0.27 17.04 -3.65
N SER A 301 -0.98 16.06 -3.10
CA SER A 301 -0.80 14.66 -3.47
C SER A 301 -1.22 14.40 -4.92
N ASP A 302 -0.46 13.57 -5.62
CA ASP A 302 -0.79 13.04 -6.96
C ASP A 302 -1.62 11.75 -6.91
N TYR A 303 -2.05 11.30 -5.71
CA TYR A 303 -2.81 10.08 -5.55
C TYR A 303 -3.87 10.17 -4.45
N TYR A 304 -4.92 9.37 -4.59
CA TYR A 304 -5.96 9.25 -3.57
C TYR A 304 -5.49 8.35 -2.42
N CYS A 305 -5.28 8.94 -1.24
CA CYS A 305 -4.84 8.20 -0.05
C CYS A 305 -6.00 7.42 0.59
N TRP A 306 -5.80 6.14 0.87
CA TRP A 306 -6.88 5.28 1.42
C TRP A 306 -7.29 5.64 2.86
N CYS A 307 -6.53 6.49 3.56
CA CYS A 307 -6.97 7.04 4.86
C CYS A 307 -8.23 7.90 4.75
N LEU A 308 -8.59 8.31 3.53
CA LEU A 308 -9.76 9.12 3.23
C LEU A 308 -11.03 8.27 3.17
N ASP A 309 -10.93 6.95 2.98
CA ASP A 309 -12.08 6.03 2.97
C ASP A 309 -12.73 5.91 4.37
N SER A 310 -12.00 6.23 5.45
CA SER A 310 -12.54 6.29 6.81
C SER A 310 -13.48 7.48 7.04
N ARG A 311 -13.69 8.34 6.04
CA ARG A 311 -14.54 9.55 6.13
C ARG A 311 -15.99 9.33 5.67
N ASP A 312 -16.28 8.26 4.93
CA ASP A 312 -17.66 7.91 4.52
C ASP A 312 -18.44 7.21 5.66
N MET A 313 -18.09 7.48 6.92
CA MET A 313 -18.71 6.97 8.15
C MET A 313 -19.37 8.09 8.95
#